data_AF-A0A972ME59-F1
#
_entry.id   AF-A0A972ME59-F1
#
_cell.length_a   1.000
_cell.length_b   1.000
_cell.length_c   1.000
_cell.angle_alpha   90.00
_cell.angle_beta   90.00
_cell.angle_gamma   90.00
#
_symmetry.space_group_name_H-M   'P 1'
#
loop_
_entity.id
_entity.type
_entity.pdbx_description
1 polymer ?
#
loop_
_entity_poly.entity_id
_entity_poly.type
_entity_poly.pdbx_seq_one_letter_code
_entity_poly.pdbx_strand_id
1 'polypeptide(L)'
;MNWPNFTLKEKLQLLLAVFLCILFSIRYYPGNLEKTLLDSARWIFSFFFYSGVFTYMLRGLSRKVFKRTFSLKTAIKMTVWLALLSSITQSLHEAFKIQQGP
;
A
#
# COMPACT_ATOMS: atom_id res chain seq x y z
N MET A 1 24.68 -0.60 1.41
CA MET A 1 23.45 -1.32 1.84
C MET A 1 23.23 -2.43 0.83
N ASN A 2 23.35 -3.72 1.20
CA ASN A 2 23.13 -4.82 0.26
C ASN A 2 21.63 -4.88 -0.09
N TRP A 3 21.27 -4.61 -1.35
CA TRP A 3 19.89 -4.73 -1.82
C TRP A 3 19.47 -6.21 -1.78
N PRO A 4 18.28 -6.53 -1.24
CA PRO A 4 17.82 -7.90 -1.20
C PRO A 4 17.55 -8.40 -2.63
N ASN A 5 18.08 -9.58 -2.95
CA ASN A 5 17.75 -10.25 -4.20
C ASN A 5 16.32 -10.83 -4.12
N PHE A 6 15.47 -10.35 -5.03
CA PHE A 6 14.12 -10.85 -5.23
C PHE A 6 14.10 -11.83 -6.40
N THR A 7 13.45 -12.97 -6.21
CA THR A 7 13.18 -13.95 -7.28
C THR A 7 12.19 -13.34 -8.28
N LEU A 8 12.22 -13.77 -9.54
CA LEU A 8 11.33 -13.27 -10.59
C LEU A 8 9.85 -13.36 -10.21
N LYS A 9 9.43 -14.47 -9.56
CA LYS A 9 8.08 -14.64 -9.02
C LYS A 9 7.71 -13.57 -7.98
N GLU A 10 8.63 -13.21 -7.09
CA GLU A 10 8.40 -12.21 -6.05
C GLU A 10 8.30 -10.80 -6.65
N LYS A 11 9.14 -10.49 -7.64
CA LYS A 11 9.05 -9.22 -8.37
C LYS A 11 7.70 -9.09 -9.05
N LEU A 12 7.23 -10.16 -9.69
CA LEU A 12 5.95 -10.18 -10.38
C LEU A 12 4.77 -10.02 -9.42
N GLN A 13 4.81 -10.69 -8.25
CA GLN A 13 3.82 -10.51 -7.18
C GLN A 13 3.80 -9.08 -6.63
N LEU A 14 4.97 -8.49 -6.37
CA LEU A 14 5.05 -7.12 -5.88
C LEU A 14 4.55 -6.12 -6.92
N LEU A 15 4.91 -6.31 -8.19
CA LEU A 15 4.43 -5.47 -9.29
C LEU A 15 2.91 -5.60 -9.44
N LEU A 16 2.38 -6.82 -9.38
CA LEU A 16 0.93 -7.07 -9.40
C LEU A 16 0.23 -6.38 -8.22
N ALA A 17 0.77 -6.47 -7.01
CA ALA A 17 0.21 -5.80 -5.84
C ALA A 17 0.22 -4.27 -5.96
N VAL A 18 1.31 -3.69 -6.50
CA VAL A 18 1.38 -2.26 -6.81
C VAL A 18 0.33 -1.89 -7.86
N PHE A 19 0.19 -2.70 -8.92
CA PHE A 19 -0.78 -2.46 -9.97
C PHE A 19 -2.21 -2.52 -9.46
N LEU A 20 -2.56 -3.51 -8.64
CA LEU A 20 -3.87 -3.59 -7.99
C LEU A 20 -4.10 -2.39 -7.05
N CYS A 21 -3.08 -1.98 -6.29
CA CYS A 21 -3.18 -0.83 -5.40
C CYS A 21 -3.51 0.45 -6.20
N ILE A 22 -2.86 0.66 -7.34
CA ILE A 22 -3.19 1.76 -8.25
C ILE A 22 -4.63 1.63 -8.74
N LEU A 23 -5.04 0.44 -9.19
CA LEU A 23 -6.38 0.19 -9.74
C LEU A 23 -7.50 0.50 -8.73
N PHE A 24 -7.34 0.06 -7.48
CA PHE A 24 -8.29 0.33 -6.39
C PHE A 24 -8.22 1.77 -5.87
N SER A 25 -7.13 2.48 -6.13
CA SER A 25 -6.94 3.85 -5.66
C SER A 25 -7.36 4.91 -6.69
N ILE A 26 -7.71 4.52 -7.92
CA ILE A 26 -8.24 5.44 -8.93
C ILE A 26 -9.63 5.91 -8.50
N ARG A 27 -9.76 7.23 -8.28
CA ARG A 27 -11.05 7.90 -8.01
C ARG A 27 -11.48 8.70 -9.22
N TYR A 28 -12.52 8.24 -9.91
CA TYR A 28 -13.01 8.90 -11.12
C TYR A 28 -13.93 10.08 -10.77
N TYR A 29 -13.51 11.30 -11.13
CA TYR A 29 -14.36 12.49 -11.08
C TYR A 29 -14.75 12.91 -12.51
N PRO A 30 -16.01 12.75 -12.92
CA PRO A 30 -16.44 13.15 -14.26
C PRO A 30 -16.26 14.66 -14.44
N GLY A 31 -15.56 15.06 -15.50
CA GLY A 31 -15.33 16.47 -15.88
C GLY A 31 -14.01 17.09 -15.40
N ASN A 32 -13.22 16.44 -14.54
CA ASN A 32 -11.92 16.96 -14.10
C ASN A 32 -10.85 15.84 -14.00
N LEU A 33 -10.18 15.58 -15.13
CA LEU A 33 -9.08 14.61 -15.24
C LEU A 33 -7.89 14.97 -14.35
N GLU A 34 -7.54 16.25 -14.23
CA GLU A 34 -6.44 16.71 -13.40
C GLU A 34 -6.67 16.40 -11.92
N LYS A 35 -7.88 16.68 -11.44
CA LYS A 35 -8.27 16.39 -10.05
C LYS A 35 -8.29 14.88 -9.77
N THR A 36 -8.78 14.09 -10.72
CA THR A 36 -8.76 12.61 -10.67
C THR A 36 -7.34 12.08 -10.51
N LEU A 37 -6.39 12.58 -11.31
CA LEU A 37 -4.98 12.19 -11.24
C LEU A 37 -4.33 12.60 -9.92
N LEU A 38 -4.50 13.85 -9.50
CA LEU A 38 -3.90 14.37 -8.27
C LEU A 38 -4.41 13.66 -7.02
N ASP A 39 -5.74 13.46 -6.90
CA ASP A 39 -6.30 12.75 -5.75
C ASP A 39 -5.88 11.27 -5.75
N SER A 40 -5.92 10.60 -6.91
CA SER A 40 -5.50 9.20 -7.00
C SER A 40 -4.02 9.04 -6.64
N ALA A 41 -3.15 9.90 -7.16
CA ALA A 41 -1.72 9.90 -6.83
C ALA A 41 -1.47 10.18 -5.34
N ARG A 42 -2.20 11.15 -4.76
CA ARG A 42 -2.14 11.46 -3.33
C ARG A 42 -2.52 10.26 -2.48
N TRP A 43 -3.60 9.55 -2.82
CA TRP A 43 -4.03 8.34 -2.11
C TRP A 43 -3.01 7.21 -2.21
N ILE A 44 -2.51 6.92 -3.42
CA ILE A 44 -1.46 5.93 -3.63
C ILE A 44 -0.25 6.25 -2.75
N PHE A 45 0.25 7.49 -2.82
CA PHE A 45 1.41 7.91 -2.03
C PHE A 45 1.14 7.78 -0.53
N SER A 46 -0.07 8.13 -0.08
CA SER A 46 -0.47 8.01 1.32
C SER A 46 -0.47 6.56 1.79
N PHE A 47 -0.99 5.61 1.00
CA PHE A 47 -0.97 4.19 1.34
C PHE A 47 0.44 3.62 1.44
N PHE A 48 1.30 3.93 0.46
CA PHE A 48 2.69 3.48 0.49
C PHE A 48 3.48 4.10 1.65
N PHE A 49 3.31 5.40 1.90
CA PHE A 49 4.00 6.09 2.98
C PHE A 49 3.54 5.56 4.35
N TYR A 50 2.23 5.46 4.57
CA TYR A 50 1.67 4.95 5.83
C TYR A 50 2.11 3.50 6.08
N SER A 51 2.02 2.65 5.07
CA SER A 51 2.45 1.24 5.17
C SER A 51 3.94 1.09 5.41
N GLY A 52 4.76 1.98 4.80
CA GLY A 52 6.20 2.00 4.99
C GLY A 52 6.59 2.41 6.41
N VAL A 53 6.01 3.50 6.91
CA VAL A 53 6.20 3.96 8.30
C VAL A 53 5.71 2.91 9.29
N PHE A 54 4.54 2.32 9.06
CA PHE A 54 3.99 1.27 9.92
C PHE A 54 4.91 0.03 9.94
N THR A 55 5.42 -0.39 8.78
CA THR A 55 6.39 -1.49 8.70
C THR A 55 7.69 -1.16 9.44
N TYR A 56 8.17 0.08 9.34
CA TYR A 56 9.34 0.55 10.07
C TYR A 56 9.12 0.53 11.59
N MET A 57 7.97 1.02 12.06
CA MET A 57 7.58 0.95 13.46
C MET A 57 7.46 -0.49 13.94
N LEU A 58 6.81 -1.37 13.17
CA LEU A 58 6.72 -2.81 13.46
C LEU A 58 8.09 -3.46 13.54
N ARG A 59 9.03 -3.10 12.66
CA ARG A 59 10.40 -3.61 12.74
C ARG A 59 11.10 -3.18 14.03
N GLY A 60 10.92 -1.92 14.45
CA GLY A 60 11.41 -1.43 15.73
C GLY A 60 10.77 -2.14 16.93
N LEU A 61 9.45 -2.34 16.87
CA LEU A 61 8.68 -3.02 17.91
C LEU A 61 9.08 -4.50 18.03
N SER A 62 9.17 -5.23 16.92
CA SER A 62 9.57 -6.64 16.94
C SER A 62 11.00 -6.84 17.41
N ARG A 63 11.91 -5.90 17.13
CA ARG A 63 13.25 -5.92 17.73
C ARG A 63 13.21 -5.79 19.25
N LYS A 64 12.31 -4.94 19.78
CA LYS A 64 12.19 -4.68 21.22
C LYS A 64 11.44 -5.79 21.97
N VAL A 65 10.35 -6.30 21.40
CA VAL A 65 9.46 -7.29 22.03
C VAL A 65 9.93 -8.71 21.77
N PHE A 66 10.17 -9.07 20.51
CA PHE A 66 10.47 -10.45 20.10
C PHE A 66 11.96 -10.75 19.97
N LYS A 67 12.83 -9.74 20.12
CA LYS A 67 14.29 -9.82 19.87
C LYS A 67 14.66 -10.37 18.48
N ARG A 68 13.69 -10.43 17.55
CA ARG A 68 13.87 -10.88 16.16
C ARG A 68 13.84 -9.68 15.24
N THR A 69 14.84 -9.58 14.37
CA THR A 69 14.90 -8.54 13.33
C THR A 69 14.38 -9.10 12.02
N PHE A 70 13.42 -8.41 11.41
CA PHE A 70 13.00 -8.73 10.05
C PHE A 70 14.06 -8.30 9.04
N SER A 71 14.20 -9.12 7.99
CA SER A 71 15.03 -8.77 6.84
C SER A 71 14.42 -7.59 6.08
N LEU A 72 15.26 -6.80 5.39
CA LEU A 72 14.80 -5.70 4.55
C LEU A 72 13.86 -6.20 3.42
N LYS A 73 14.09 -7.42 2.94
CA LYS A 73 13.22 -8.12 1.98
C LYS A 73 11.80 -8.29 2.52
N THR A 74 11.67 -8.77 3.76
CA THR A 74 10.38 -8.97 4.41
C THR A 74 9.68 -7.65 4.65
N ALA A 75 10.41 -6.61 5.08
CA ALA A 75 9.84 -5.28 5.27
C ALA A 75 9.23 -4.72 3.97
N ILE A 76 9.95 -4.77 2.85
CA ILE A 76 9.42 -4.30 1.56
C ILE A 76 8.14 -5.06 1.18
N LYS A 77 8.14 -6.40 1.33
CA LYS A 77 6.94 -7.21 1.05
C LYS A 77 5.77 -6.79 1.93
N MET A 78 5.99 -6.60 3.23
CA MET A 78 4.93 -6.18 4.16
C MET A 78 4.39 -4.81 3.79
N THR A 79 5.26 -3.84 3.45
CA THR A 79 4.84 -2.50 3.03
C THR A 79 3.93 -2.55 1.81
N VAL A 80 4.29 -3.30 0.77
CA VAL A 80 3.48 -3.41 -0.45
C VAL A 80 2.15 -4.11 -0.18
N TRP A 81 2.16 -5.19 0.60
CA TRP A 81 0.93 -5.90 0.98
C TRP A 81 0.00 -5.05 1.86
N LEU A 82 0.54 -4.31 2.82
CA LEU A 82 -0.22 -3.38 3.65
C LEU A 82 -0.83 -2.26 2.81
N ALA A 83 -0.07 -1.70 1.87
CA ALA A 83 -0.57 -0.64 0.98
C ALA A 83 -1.74 -1.15 0.13
N LEU A 84 -1.63 -2.37 -0.41
CA LEU A 84 -2.72 -3.03 -1.14
C LEU A 84 -3.95 -3.27 -0.25
N LEU A 85 -3.76 -3.75 0.98
CA LEU A 85 -4.87 -3.93 1.92
C LEU A 85 -5.55 -2.59 2.23
N SER A 86 -4.78 -1.53 2.49
CA SER A 86 -5.33 -0.19 2.72
C SER A 86 -6.11 0.34 1.52
N SER A 87 -5.63 0.12 0.29
CA SER A 87 -6.37 0.54 -0.91
C SER A 87 -7.69 -0.22 -1.06
N ILE A 88 -7.69 -1.53 -0.80
CA ILE A 88 -8.91 -2.36 -0.83
C ILE A 88 -9.89 -1.91 0.26
N THR A 89 -9.43 -1.71 1.50
CA THR A 89 -10.26 -1.23 2.60
C THR A 89 -10.86 0.13 2.30
N GLN A 90 -10.08 1.05 1.72
CA GLN A 90 -10.58 2.37 1.34
C GLN A 90 -11.63 2.27 0.22
N SER A 91 -11.37 1.47 -0.81
CA SER A 91 -12.34 1.24 -1.89
C SER A 91 -13.65 0.65 -1.37
N LEU A 92 -13.55 -0.28 -0.41
CA LEU A 92 -14.72 -0.88 0.22
C LEU A 92 -15.47 0.13 1.10
N HIS A 93 -14.75 0.99 1.83
CA HIS A 93 -15.34 2.07 2.63
C HIS A 93 -16.13 3.05 1.76
N GLU A 94 -15.60 3.46 0.61
CA GLU A 94 -16.32 4.30 -0.35
C GLU A 94 -17.56 3.59 -0.91
N ALA A 95 -17.45 2.30 -1.26
CA ALA A 95 -18.60 1.51 -1.73
C ALA A 95 -19.72 1.42 -0.67
N PHE A 96 -19.37 1.24 0.61
CA PHE A 96 -20.34 1.23 1.70
C PHE A 96 -20.93 2.61 1.98
N LYS A 97 -20.12 3.68 1.87
CA LYS A 97 -20.58 5.05 2.06
C LYS A 97 -21.62 5.44 1.00
N ILE A 98 -21.48 4.94 -0.23
CA ILE A 98 -22.48 5.11 -1.29
C ILE A 98 -23.80 4.39 -0.95
N GLN A 99 -23.75 3.27 -0.22
CA GLN A 99 -24.95 2.51 0.17
C GLN A 99 -25.70 3.07 1.39
N GLN A 100 -25.07 3.89 2.23
CA GLN A 100 -25.72 4.42 3.44
C GLN A 100 -26.46 5.76 3.25
N GLY A 101 -26.45 6.34 2.06
CA GLY A 101 -27.18 7.58 1.75
C GLY A 101 -26.62 8.83 2.43
N PRO A 102 -26.88 10.04 1.88
CA PRO A 102 -26.49 11.31 2.51
C PRO A 102 -27.19 11.56 3.85
#